data_AF-A0A6P2ABU0-F1
#
_entry.id   AF-A0A6P2ABU0-F1
#
_cell.length_a   1.000
_cell.length_b   1.000
_cell.length_c   1.000
_cell.angle_alpha   90.00
_cell.angle_beta   90.00
_cell.angle_gamma   90.00
#
_symmetry.space_group_name_H-M   'P 1'
#
loop_
_entity.id
_entity.type
_entity.pdbx_description
1 polymer ?
#
loop_
_entity_poly.entity_id
_entity_poly.type
_entity_poly.pdbx_seq_one_letter_code
_entity_poly.pdbx_strand_id
1 'polypeptide(L)'
;MLPLAVSTACLLLPKSDRIKLPSLISQSKFDQEKVYQQFLEIASSSEDQHPVLLFQGVDKELEAEIRDYPQRLQQQITCLDYPSIGEIPPIDEDGLEFLHPEIKEACLCIGSYQDGKLSTKWLGKNALSNQEFWSATKFIPLLNLICRSNCDVNHCQIRGLTKYNQLKNINFHKLAKDLMTYQKKIASSNALAATLKRFQPQIKLEKWVQNITGNHDSIFRGRYGEPPFINQPELYNSLTENVVLTPDKQEPNWGDNSISAYDLTRLISQIGWHYYLQPSAKLPGINDSNLDSLIQIMGFDTARFTERAIAILGLEKQLDSLVVLSKQGYGVTTIRKRTEAVYVALIQFNYQQQLFTLGMTLKSALALQPRDVTQELVRLEARLTTEITEIIRRVTNMK
;
A
#
# COMPACT_ATOMS: atom_id res chain seq x y z
N MET A 1 39.55 -16.44 -20.11
CA MET A 1 38.75 -17.24 -19.17
C MET A 1 37.45 -16.49 -18.91
N LEU A 2 36.34 -17.23 -18.91
CA LEU A 2 34.98 -16.81 -19.28
C LEU A 2 34.38 -15.58 -18.55
N PRO A 3 33.48 -14.83 -19.19
CA PRO A 3 32.60 -13.89 -18.51
C PRO A 3 31.47 -14.65 -17.78
N LEU A 4 31.17 -14.23 -16.54
CA LEU A 4 30.02 -14.71 -15.78
C LEU A 4 28.73 -14.28 -16.48
N ALA A 5 27.96 -15.26 -16.94
CA ALA A 5 26.59 -15.08 -17.37
C ALA A 5 25.71 -14.75 -16.14
N VAL A 6 25.11 -13.57 -16.15
CA VAL A 6 24.02 -13.22 -15.23
C VAL A 6 22.79 -14.02 -15.66
N SER A 7 22.45 -15.03 -14.87
CA SER A 7 21.25 -15.85 -15.06
C SER A 7 20.01 -15.02 -14.73
N THR A 8 19.30 -14.56 -15.76
CA THR A 8 17.98 -13.94 -15.66
C THR A 8 16.96 -15.02 -15.25
N ALA A 9 16.72 -15.16 -13.94
CA ALA A 9 15.64 -16.00 -13.43
C ALA A 9 14.32 -15.23 -13.55
N CYS A 10 13.77 -15.23 -14.77
CA CYS A 10 12.37 -14.96 -15.03
C CYS A 10 11.59 -16.25 -14.77
N LEU A 11 10.32 -16.18 -14.28
CA LEU A 11 9.30 -17.24 -14.12
C LEU A 11 9.13 -17.79 -12.67
N LEU A 12 7.97 -17.83 -11.98
CA LEU A 12 6.54 -17.81 -12.37
C LEU A 12 5.62 -17.71 -11.13
N LEU A 13 4.43 -17.10 -11.28
CA LEU A 13 3.24 -17.37 -10.45
C LEU A 13 2.85 -18.87 -10.49
N PRO A 14 2.23 -19.42 -9.42
CA PRO A 14 1.85 -20.83 -9.31
C PRO A 14 1.06 -21.35 -10.51
N LYS A 15 1.32 -22.61 -10.86
CA LYS A 15 0.94 -23.27 -12.12
C LYS A 15 -0.54 -23.63 -12.28
N SER A 16 -1.44 -23.33 -11.35
CA SER A 16 -2.87 -23.60 -11.52
C SER A 16 -3.58 -22.34 -12.06
N ASP A 17 -4.14 -22.48 -13.27
CA ASP A 17 -5.01 -21.53 -13.99
C ASP A 17 -4.34 -20.50 -14.91
N ARG A 18 -3.36 -20.94 -15.71
CA ARG A 18 -2.87 -20.17 -16.87
C ARG A 18 -3.81 -20.28 -18.07
N ILE A 19 -4.86 -19.47 -18.07
CA ILE A 19 -5.55 -19.13 -19.31
C ILE A 19 -4.57 -18.31 -20.15
N LYS A 20 -4.14 -18.86 -21.31
CA LYS A 20 -3.35 -18.11 -22.30
C LYS A 20 -4.23 -17.00 -22.90
N LEU A 21 -4.23 -15.82 -22.30
CA LEU A 21 -4.91 -14.66 -22.84
C LEU A 21 -4.00 -13.94 -23.85
N PRO A 22 -4.52 -13.52 -25.02
CA PRO A 22 -3.77 -12.67 -25.95
C PRO A 22 -3.44 -11.33 -25.27
N SER A 23 -2.21 -10.82 -25.49
CA SER A 23 -1.76 -9.58 -24.86
C SER A 23 -2.68 -8.41 -25.20
N LEU A 24 -3.27 -7.81 -24.16
CA LEU A 24 -4.20 -6.68 -24.28
C LEU A 24 -3.49 -5.33 -24.43
N ILE A 25 -2.15 -5.29 -24.27
CA ILE A 25 -1.39 -4.03 -24.24
C ILE A 25 -1.39 -3.28 -25.59
N SER A 26 -1.43 -4.03 -26.70
CA SER A 26 -1.37 -3.50 -28.07
C SER A 26 -2.74 -3.31 -28.72
N GLN A 27 -3.83 -3.60 -28.00
CA GLN A 27 -5.19 -3.44 -28.55
C GLN A 27 -5.57 -1.96 -28.60
N SER A 28 -6.06 -1.51 -29.77
CA SER A 28 -6.53 -0.13 -29.98
C SER A 28 -7.77 0.22 -29.13
N LYS A 29 -8.51 -0.79 -28.66
CA LYS A 29 -9.67 -0.64 -27.76
C LYS A 29 -9.54 -1.62 -26.59
N PHE A 30 -9.29 -1.09 -25.39
CA PHE A 30 -9.32 -1.89 -24.16
C PHE A 30 -10.77 -2.13 -23.77
N ASP A 31 -11.20 -3.38 -23.81
CA ASP A 31 -12.55 -3.79 -23.42
C ASP A 31 -12.61 -3.99 -21.90
N GLN A 32 -12.86 -2.89 -21.19
CA GLN A 32 -12.96 -2.89 -19.72
C GLN A 32 -14.02 -3.89 -19.22
N GLU A 33 -15.12 -4.05 -19.93
CA GLU A 33 -16.19 -4.96 -19.51
C GLU A 33 -15.75 -6.42 -19.63
N LYS A 34 -15.11 -6.78 -20.74
CA LYS A 34 -14.54 -8.12 -20.89
C LYS A 34 -13.50 -8.43 -19.82
N VAL A 35 -12.62 -7.48 -19.50
CA VAL A 35 -11.62 -7.63 -18.43
C VAL A 35 -12.29 -7.75 -17.06
N TYR A 36 -13.32 -6.96 -16.80
CA TYR A 36 -14.12 -7.06 -15.59
C TYR A 36 -14.76 -8.43 -15.43
N GLN A 37 -15.39 -8.98 -16.47
CA GLN A 37 -15.98 -10.32 -16.43
C GLN A 37 -14.92 -11.41 -16.14
N GLN A 38 -13.72 -11.30 -16.72
CA GLN A 38 -12.63 -12.23 -16.41
C GLN A 38 -12.20 -12.18 -14.95
N PHE A 39 -12.05 -10.98 -14.38
CA PHE A 39 -11.73 -10.86 -12.96
C PHE A 39 -12.90 -11.25 -12.06
N LEU A 40 -14.15 -11.08 -12.51
CA LEU A 40 -15.33 -11.51 -11.78
C LEU A 40 -15.41 -13.04 -11.69
N GLU A 41 -15.08 -13.75 -12.77
CA GLU A 41 -14.95 -15.21 -12.78
C GLU A 41 -13.88 -15.67 -11.77
N ILE A 42 -12.71 -15.04 -11.77
CA ILE A 42 -11.62 -15.36 -10.82
C ILE A 42 -12.02 -15.04 -9.37
N ALA A 43 -12.63 -13.88 -9.12
CA ALA A 43 -13.05 -13.49 -7.77
C ALA A 43 -14.17 -14.38 -7.23
N SER A 44 -14.99 -14.96 -8.13
CA SER A 44 -16.09 -15.86 -7.77
C SER A 44 -15.67 -17.32 -7.57
N SER A 45 -14.43 -17.70 -7.87
CA SER A 45 -13.98 -19.10 -7.82
C SER A 45 -13.60 -19.60 -6.42
N SER A 46 -13.79 -18.81 -5.36
CA SER A 46 -13.53 -19.20 -3.97
C SER A 46 -14.62 -20.14 -3.44
N GLU A 47 -14.23 -21.31 -2.93
CA GLU A 47 -15.15 -22.15 -2.16
C GLU A 47 -15.43 -21.55 -0.76
N ASP A 48 -14.49 -20.76 -0.21
CA ASP A 48 -14.51 -20.32 1.19
C ASP A 48 -15.12 -18.92 1.43
N GLN A 49 -15.78 -18.32 0.44
CA GLN A 49 -16.33 -16.94 0.50
C GLN A 49 -15.31 -15.85 0.90
N HIS A 50 -14.02 -16.20 0.94
CA HIS A 50 -12.94 -15.24 1.17
C HIS A 50 -12.59 -14.53 -0.14
N PRO A 51 -12.41 -13.20 -0.10
CA PRO A 51 -12.11 -12.42 -1.29
C PRO A 51 -10.77 -12.88 -1.90
N VAL A 52 -10.85 -13.54 -3.06
CA VAL A 52 -9.75 -14.35 -3.61
C VAL A 52 -8.61 -13.46 -4.06
N LEU A 53 -8.91 -12.28 -4.58
CA LEU A 53 -7.89 -11.38 -5.12
C LEU A 53 -7.19 -10.58 -4.00
N LEU A 54 -7.88 -10.34 -2.88
CA LEU A 54 -7.36 -9.64 -1.70
C LEU A 54 -6.49 -10.50 -0.78
N PHE A 55 -6.66 -11.83 -0.79
CA PHE A 55 -6.02 -12.74 0.17
C PHE A 55 -5.22 -13.89 -0.46
N GLN A 56 -4.58 -13.65 -1.61
CA GLN A 56 -3.70 -14.67 -2.22
C GLN A 56 -2.41 -14.89 -1.43
N GLY A 57 -2.00 -13.89 -0.63
CA GLY A 57 -0.80 -13.98 0.17
C GLY A 57 0.48 -13.82 -0.66
N VAL A 58 1.57 -14.42 -0.19
CA VAL A 58 2.90 -14.37 -0.79
C VAL A 58 3.38 -15.80 -0.91
N ASP A 59 3.69 -16.26 -2.13
CA ASP A 59 4.34 -17.55 -2.35
C ASP A 59 5.86 -17.46 -2.10
N LYS A 60 6.56 -18.58 -2.20
CA LYS A 60 7.99 -18.64 -1.88
C LYS A 60 8.83 -17.86 -2.89
N GLU A 61 8.41 -17.87 -4.14
CA GLU A 61 9.05 -17.15 -5.23
C GLU A 61 8.98 -15.64 -4.99
N LEU A 62 7.78 -15.11 -4.72
CA LEU A 62 7.59 -13.69 -4.41
C LEU A 62 8.27 -13.28 -3.10
N GLU A 63 8.31 -14.16 -2.09
CA GLU A 63 9.05 -13.89 -0.85
C GLU A 63 10.57 -13.73 -1.10
N ALA A 64 11.13 -14.43 -2.10
CA ALA A 64 12.51 -14.20 -2.51
C ALA A 64 12.67 -12.84 -3.19
N GLU A 65 11.76 -12.48 -4.10
CA GLU A 65 11.81 -11.20 -4.80
C GLU A 65 11.65 -9.97 -3.90
N ILE A 66 10.77 -10.06 -2.89
CA ILE A 66 10.52 -8.96 -1.94
C ILE A 66 11.81 -8.54 -1.22
N ARG A 67 12.76 -9.46 -1.01
CA ARG A 67 14.05 -9.14 -0.37
C ARG A 67 14.87 -8.15 -1.19
N ASP A 68 14.72 -8.20 -2.51
CA ASP A 68 15.44 -7.35 -3.46
C ASP A 68 14.71 -6.03 -3.73
N TYR A 69 13.49 -5.82 -3.21
CA TYR A 69 12.72 -4.60 -3.45
C TYR A 69 13.49 -3.31 -3.10
N PRO A 70 14.19 -3.20 -1.96
CA PRO A 70 14.99 -2.01 -1.66
C PRO A 70 16.04 -1.73 -2.74
N GLN A 71 16.75 -2.76 -3.21
CA GLN A 71 17.75 -2.62 -4.28
C GLN A 71 17.11 -2.21 -5.61
N ARG A 72 15.95 -2.79 -5.97
CA ARG A 72 15.19 -2.42 -7.18
C ARG A 72 14.67 -0.97 -7.12
N LEU A 73 14.36 -0.47 -5.92
CA LEU A 73 13.99 0.93 -5.66
C LEU A 73 15.18 1.89 -5.51
N GLN A 74 16.42 1.42 -5.66
CA GLN A 74 17.63 2.25 -5.65
C GLN A 74 18.27 2.37 -7.05
N GLN A 75 17.59 1.90 -8.10
CA GLN A 75 18.05 2.06 -9.49
C GLN A 75 18.38 3.53 -9.77
N GLN A 76 19.45 3.83 -10.52
CA GLN A 76 20.02 5.17 -10.64
C GLN A 76 19.04 6.16 -11.31
N ILE A 77 18.32 6.93 -10.49
CA ILE A 77 17.47 8.05 -10.90
C ILE A 77 18.12 9.35 -10.42
N THR A 78 18.29 10.31 -11.31
CA THR A 78 18.62 11.68 -10.91
C THR A 78 17.36 12.34 -10.37
N CYS A 79 17.37 12.69 -9.07
CA CYS A 79 16.48 13.64 -8.37
C CYS A 79 15.04 13.79 -8.91
N LEU A 80 14.06 13.40 -8.10
CA LEU A 80 12.65 13.60 -8.41
C LEU A 80 12.17 15.03 -8.10
N ASP A 81 11.56 15.69 -9.09
CA ASP A 81 10.74 16.89 -8.87
C ASP A 81 9.41 16.46 -8.21
N TYR A 82 9.41 16.57 -6.89
CA TYR A 82 8.36 16.12 -5.98
C TYR A 82 8.03 17.25 -5.00
N PRO A 83 6.75 17.49 -4.66
CA PRO A 83 6.39 18.56 -3.73
C PRO A 83 7.06 18.39 -2.38
N SER A 84 7.39 19.48 -1.68
CA SER A 84 7.98 19.37 -0.34
C SER A 84 6.96 18.80 0.66
N ILE A 85 7.44 18.32 1.80
CA ILE A 85 6.57 17.92 2.90
C ILE A 85 5.62 19.07 3.26
N GLY A 86 4.33 18.74 3.44
CA GLY A 86 3.30 19.71 3.78
C GLY A 86 2.72 20.47 2.59
N GLU A 87 3.23 20.26 1.37
CA GLU A 87 2.71 20.90 0.16
C GLU A 87 1.81 19.94 -0.63
N ILE A 88 0.59 20.39 -0.93
CA ILE A 88 -0.31 19.70 -1.86
C ILE A 88 0.03 20.14 -3.30
N PRO A 89 0.42 19.22 -4.20
CA PRO A 89 0.65 19.54 -5.60
C PRO A 89 -0.64 19.95 -6.32
N PRO A 90 -0.54 20.59 -7.50
CA PRO A 90 -1.66 20.64 -8.43
C PRO A 90 -2.12 19.22 -8.79
N ILE A 91 -3.40 18.90 -8.56
CA ILE A 91 -4.03 17.63 -8.91
C ILE A 91 -4.99 17.87 -10.07
N ASP A 92 -4.80 17.12 -11.15
CA ASP A 92 -5.71 17.08 -12.30
C ASP A 92 -6.92 16.20 -11.96
N GLU A 93 -8.00 16.81 -11.45
CA GLU A 93 -9.22 16.11 -10.98
C GLU A 93 -10.05 15.47 -12.11
N ASP A 94 -9.79 15.82 -13.37
CA ASP A 94 -10.45 15.22 -14.53
C ASP A 94 -9.59 14.10 -15.15
N GLY A 95 -8.32 13.98 -14.73
CA GLY A 95 -7.36 13.02 -15.27
C GLY A 95 -7.73 11.54 -15.07
N LEU A 96 -8.73 11.25 -14.24
CA LEU A 96 -9.22 9.90 -13.92
C LEU A 96 -10.70 9.67 -14.29
N GLU A 97 -11.30 10.49 -15.16
CA GLU A 97 -12.69 10.30 -15.62
C GLU A 97 -12.95 8.96 -16.31
N PHE A 98 -11.90 8.33 -16.87
CA PHE A 98 -12.00 7.01 -17.50
C PHE A 98 -12.27 5.88 -16.49
N LEU A 99 -12.08 6.12 -15.19
CA LEU A 99 -12.34 5.12 -14.15
C LEU A 99 -13.83 4.91 -13.97
N HIS A 100 -14.25 3.66 -13.85
CA HIS A 100 -15.64 3.30 -13.65
C HIS A 100 -16.32 4.10 -12.50
N PRO A 101 -17.62 4.43 -12.60
CA PRO A 101 -18.34 5.18 -11.56
C PRO A 101 -18.36 4.53 -10.18
N GLU A 102 -18.08 3.23 -10.06
CA GLU A 102 -17.91 2.53 -8.78
C GLU A 102 -16.64 2.96 -8.04
N ILE A 103 -15.62 3.48 -8.73
CA ILE A 103 -14.48 4.15 -8.10
C ILE A 103 -14.93 5.55 -7.69
N LYS A 104 -15.05 5.76 -6.38
CA LYS A 104 -15.60 6.98 -5.79
C LYS A 104 -14.51 7.99 -5.49
N GLU A 105 -13.39 7.53 -4.95
CA GLU A 105 -12.22 8.34 -4.67
C GLU A 105 -10.98 7.69 -5.28
N ALA A 106 -10.16 8.48 -5.98
CA ALA A 106 -8.91 8.02 -6.54
C ALA A 106 -7.86 9.14 -6.56
N CYS A 107 -6.61 8.76 -6.40
CA CYS A 107 -5.47 9.64 -6.64
C CYS A 107 -4.30 8.84 -7.18
N LEU A 108 -3.71 9.29 -8.28
CA LEU A 108 -2.50 8.73 -8.89
C LEU A 108 -1.39 9.79 -8.85
N CYS A 109 -0.18 9.34 -8.53
CA CYS A 109 1.04 10.09 -8.72
C CYS A 109 1.94 9.29 -9.67
N ILE A 110 2.20 9.81 -10.86
CA ILE A 110 2.93 9.11 -11.90
C ILE A 110 4.29 9.76 -12.04
N GLY A 111 5.35 8.96 -11.90
CA GLY A 111 6.71 9.37 -12.21
C GLY A 111 6.97 9.22 -13.71
N SER A 112 7.43 10.30 -14.35
CA SER A 112 7.83 10.30 -15.76
C SER A 112 9.26 10.84 -15.89
N TYR A 113 10.07 10.18 -16.72
CA TYR A 113 11.41 10.64 -17.05
C TYR A 113 11.38 11.60 -18.22
N GLN A 114 11.86 12.82 -18.00
CA GLN A 114 12.09 13.79 -19.06
C GLN A 114 13.47 14.42 -18.83
N ASP A 115 14.31 14.40 -19.86
CA ASP A 115 15.65 15.02 -19.86
C ASP A 115 16.55 14.62 -18.66
N GLY A 116 16.51 13.33 -18.29
CA GLY A 116 17.33 12.78 -17.20
C GLY A 116 16.85 13.16 -15.79
N LYS A 117 15.69 13.81 -15.66
CA LYS A 117 15.01 14.11 -14.40
C LYS A 117 13.70 13.35 -14.32
N LEU A 118 13.40 12.78 -13.16
CA LEU A 118 12.08 12.23 -12.90
C LEU A 118 11.18 13.38 -12.43
N SER A 119 10.03 13.56 -13.08
CA SER A 119 8.99 14.54 -12.70
C SER A 119 7.72 13.79 -12.31
N THR A 120 6.86 14.43 -11.51
CA THR A 120 5.59 13.81 -11.11
C THR A 120 4.37 14.52 -11.69
N LYS A 121 3.41 13.72 -12.16
CA LYS A 121 2.06 14.18 -12.49
C LYS A 121 1.05 13.60 -11.51
N TRP A 122 0.17 14.44 -10.97
CA TRP A 122 -0.86 14.06 -10.03
C TRP A 122 -2.23 14.12 -10.69
N LEU A 123 -2.96 13.00 -10.65
CA LEU A 123 -4.30 12.86 -11.19
C LEU A 123 -5.27 12.50 -10.06
N GLY A 124 -6.47 13.03 -10.11
CA GLY A 124 -7.47 12.89 -9.06
C GLY A 124 -8.84 12.47 -9.56
N LYS A 125 -9.63 11.92 -8.65
CA LYS A 125 -11.09 11.84 -8.70
C LYS A 125 -11.57 11.95 -7.27
N ASN A 126 -12.08 13.12 -6.88
CA ASN A 126 -12.35 13.43 -5.47
C ASN A 126 -11.10 13.19 -4.58
N ALA A 127 -9.91 13.53 -5.08
CA ALA A 127 -8.64 13.06 -4.50
C ALA A 127 -8.44 13.53 -3.06
N LEU A 128 -8.91 14.73 -2.73
CA LEU A 128 -8.82 15.37 -1.41
C LEU A 128 -10.06 15.13 -0.52
N SER A 129 -11.05 14.34 -0.97
CA SER A 129 -12.22 14.02 -0.17
C SER A 129 -11.84 13.12 1.02
N ASN A 130 -12.06 13.62 2.24
CA ASN A 130 -11.76 12.87 3.46
C ASN A 130 -12.84 11.84 3.73
N GLN A 131 -12.45 10.57 3.75
CA GLN A 131 -13.33 9.42 3.91
C GLN A 131 -12.66 8.34 4.76
N GLU A 132 -13.41 7.32 5.16
CA GLU A 132 -12.81 6.11 5.72
C GLU A 132 -12.11 5.29 4.62
N PHE A 133 -10.82 5.03 4.81
CA PHE A 133 -10.00 4.15 3.95
C PHE A 133 -9.65 2.81 4.62
N TRP A 134 -10.39 2.44 5.67
CA TRP A 134 -10.32 1.13 6.33
C TRP A 134 -8.88 0.72 6.71
N SER A 135 -8.57 -0.58 6.53
CA SER A 135 -7.26 -1.15 6.83
C SER A 135 -6.13 -0.65 5.94
N ALA A 136 -6.44 0.03 4.81
CA ALA A 136 -5.43 0.57 3.92
C ALA A 136 -4.57 1.64 4.61
N THR A 137 -5.06 2.20 5.72
CA THR A 137 -4.38 3.24 6.51
C THR A 137 -3.46 2.69 7.61
N LYS A 138 -3.42 1.36 7.82
CA LYS A 138 -2.71 0.77 8.97
C LYS A 138 -1.19 0.82 8.88
N PHE A 139 -0.62 1.06 7.69
CA PHE A 139 0.82 1.27 7.55
C PHE A 139 1.26 2.64 8.11
N ILE A 140 0.35 3.61 8.23
CA ILE A 140 0.66 4.97 8.69
C ILE A 140 1.24 4.99 10.12
N PRO A 141 0.62 4.37 11.15
CA PRO A 141 1.22 4.36 12.49
C PRO A 141 2.54 3.57 12.55
N LEU A 142 2.73 2.57 11.68
CA LEU A 142 4.00 1.86 11.55
C LEU A 142 5.09 2.79 11.00
N LEU A 143 4.81 3.50 9.90
CA LEU A 143 5.71 4.47 9.30
C LEU A 143 6.07 5.59 10.29
N ASN A 144 5.08 6.14 10.99
CA ASN A 144 5.32 7.18 12.00
C ASN A 144 6.27 6.70 13.12
N LEU A 145 6.09 5.47 13.61
CA LEU A 145 6.96 4.89 14.62
C LEU A 145 8.39 4.78 14.11
N ILE A 146 8.58 4.29 12.88
CA ILE A 146 9.89 4.18 12.24
C ILE A 146 10.57 5.55 12.10
N CYS A 147 9.86 6.57 11.63
CA CYS A 147 10.38 7.93 11.51
C CYS A 147 10.83 8.53 12.87
N ARG A 148 10.26 8.05 13.98
CA ARG A 148 10.54 8.56 15.33
C ARG A 148 11.53 7.72 16.12
N SER A 149 11.83 6.50 15.69
CA SER A 149 12.62 5.56 16.50
C SER A 149 14.07 6.02 16.65
N ASN A 150 14.65 6.69 15.65
CA ASN A 150 16.06 7.10 15.64
C ASN A 150 17.03 5.95 16.05
N CYS A 151 16.68 4.71 15.68
CA CYS A 151 17.47 3.52 15.90
C CYS A 151 17.19 2.52 14.77
N ASP A 152 18.02 1.48 14.65
CA ASP A 152 17.71 0.35 13.76
C ASP A 152 16.54 -0.48 14.33
N VAL A 153 15.39 -0.45 13.65
CA VAL A 153 14.18 -1.13 14.10
C VAL A 153 14.26 -2.65 13.95
N ASN A 154 15.22 -3.18 13.18
CA ASN A 154 15.42 -4.62 13.03
C ASN A 154 15.85 -5.28 14.35
N HIS A 155 16.51 -4.52 15.20
CA HIS A 155 16.94 -4.92 16.53
C HIS A 155 15.94 -4.51 17.62
N CYS A 156 14.76 -4.02 17.24
CA CYS A 156 13.76 -3.58 18.20
C CYS A 156 12.69 -4.65 18.51
N GLN A 157 12.14 -4.52 19.70
CA GLN A 157 11.01 -5.28 20.20
C GLN A 157 9.92 -4.32 20.67
N ILE A 158 8.65 -4.66 20.42
CA ILE A 158 7.50 -4.03 21.06
C ILE A 158 7.20 -4.83 22.34
N ARG A 159 7.29 -4.15 23.48
CA ARG A 159 7.14 -4.74 24.81
C ARG A 159 5.96 -4.14 25.55
N GLY A 160 5.35 -4.93 26.43
CA GLY A 160 4.34 -4.44 27.37
C GLY A 160 3.32 -5.50 27.77
N LEU A 161 2.37 -5.08 28.61
CA LEU A 161 1.28 -5.93 29.07
C LEU A 161 0.15 -5.97 28.04
N THR A 162 -0.32 -7.17 27.74
CA THR A 162 -1.53 -7.36 26.93
C THR A 162 -2.79 -7.05 27.74
N LYS A 163 -3.95 -6.98 27.08
CA LYS A 163 -5.26 -6.88 27.74
C LYS A 163 -5.56 -8.01 28.75
N TYR A 164 -4.82 -9.12 28.70
CA TYR A 164 -4.93 -10.24 29.66
C TYR A 164 -3.84 -10.20 30.73
N ASN A 165 -3.19 -9.05 30.93
CA ASN A 165 -2.11 -8.84 31.88
C ASN A 165 -0.90 -9.77 31.69
N GLN A 166 -0.66 -10.21 30.45
CA GLN A 166 0.50 -11.02 30.09
C GLN A 166 1.60 -10.13 29.52
N LEU A 167 2.81 -10.21 30.07
CA LEU A 167 3.98 -9.54 29.49
C LEU A 167 4.35 -10.20 28.16
N LYS A 168 4.49 -9.38 27.11
CA LYS A 168 4.94 -9.83 25.79
C LYS A 168 6.12 -8.98 25.34
N ASN A 169 7.07 -9.64 24.68
CA ASN A 169 8.21 -9.04 23.99
C ASN A 169 8.19 -9.55 22.55
N ILE A 170 7.84 -8.68 21.60
CA ILE A 170 7.53 -9.08 20.22
C ILE A 170 8.54 -8.40 19.31
N ASN A 171 9.30 -9.15 18.52
CA ASN A 171 10.19 -8.56 17.53
C ASN A 171 9.39 -7.63 16.57
N PHE A 172 9.93 -6.44 16.33
CA PHE A 172 9.27 -5.40 15.54
C PHE A 172 8.86 -5.90 14.15
N HIS A 173 9.78 -6.54 13.43
CA HIS A 173 9.53 -7.07 12.09
C HIS A 173 8.43 -8.14 12.09
N LYS A 174 8.38 -9.01 13.11
CA LYS A 174 7.29 -10.00 13.24
C LYS A 174 5.93 -9.34 13.41
N LEU A 175 5.84 -8.29 14.24
CA LEU A 175 4.59 -7.54 14.44
C LEU A 175 4.17 -6.81 13.16
N ALA A 176 5.12 -6.16 12.50
CA ALA A 176 4.86 -5.41 11.28
C ALA A 176 4.44 -6.33 10.12
N LYS A 177 5.07 -7.51 9.97
CA LYS A 177 4.65 -8.53 8.98
C LYS A 177 3.26 -9.07 9.29
N ASP A 178 2.92 -9.34 10.55
CA ASP A 178 1.57 -9.82 10.92
C ASP A 178 0.48 -8.76 10.70
N LEU A 179 0.84 -7.47 10.86
CA LEU A 179 -0.02 -6.34 10.51
C LEU A 179 -0.35 -6.30 9.00
N MET A 180 0.64 -6.53 8.14
CA MET A 180 0.47 -6.49 6.67
C MET A 180 -0.19 -7.74 6.11
N THR A 181 0.19 -8.92 6.62
CA THR A 181 -0.24 -10.22 6.05
C THR A 181 -1.58 -10.72 6.56
N TYR A 182 -2.15 -10.11 7.62
CA TYR A 182 -3.38 -10.55 8.27
C TYR A 182 -3.36 -12.00 8.80
N GLN A 183 -2.17 -12.59 9.00
CA GLN A 183 -2.04 -13.98 9.46
C GLN A 183 -2.53 -14.20 10.90
N LYS A 184 -2.66 -13.12 11.69
CA LYS A 184 -3.11 -13.13 13.09
C LYS A 184 -2.25 -14.04 13.97
N LYS A 185 -0.94 -14.13 13.68
CA LYS A 185 0.02 -14.91 14.48
C LYS A 185 0.25 -14.30 15.86
N ILE A 186 0.10 -13.00 15.99
CA ILE A 186 0.25 -12.24 17.23
C ILE A 186 -1.13 -11.75 17.70
N ALA A 187 -1.82 -10.97 16.87
CA ALA A 187 -3.17 -10.45 17.13
C ALA A 187 -3.84 -10.02 15.81
N SER A 188 -5.09 -9.54 15.87
CA SER A 188 -5.72 -8.92 14.70
C SER A 188 -4.93 -7.71 14.19
N SER A 189 -4.94 -7.45 12.89
CA SER A 189 -4.28 -6.26 12.34
C SER A 189 -4.89 -4.95 12.88
N ASN A 190 -6.16 -4.97 13.29
CA ASN A 190 -6.80 -3.84 14.01
C ASN A 190 -6.12 -3.59 15.36
N ALA A 191 -5.99 -4.61 16.21
CA ALA A 191 -5.40 -4.49 17.54
C ALA A 191 -3.90 -4.16 17.48
N LEU A 192 -3.17 -4.69 16.48
CA LEU A 192 -1.78 -4.34 16.23
C LEU A 192 -1.64 -2.87 15.79
N ALA A 193 -2.45 -2.41 14.84
CA ALA A 193 -2.43 -1.00 14.41
C ALA A 193 -2.83 -0.05 15.55
N ALA A 194 -3.81 -0.42 16.38
CA ALA A 194 -4.19 0.32 17.57
C ALA A 194 -3.04 0.37 18.60
N THR A 195 -2.26 -0.72 18.75
CA THR A 195 -1.03 -0.74 19.58
C THR A 195 -0.01 0.27 19.06
N LEU A 196 0.26 0.29 17.75
CA LEU A 196 1.18 1.26 17.15
C LEU A 196 0.73 2.72 17.36
N LYS A 197 -0.58 2.97 17.39
CA LYS A 197 -1.17 4.28 17.72
C LYS A 197 -1.00 4.70 19.20
N ARG A 198 -0.48 3.83 20.08
CA ARG A 198 -0.23 4.14 21.50
C ARG A 198 1.17 4.69 21.80
N PHE A 199 2.05 4.81 20.80
CA PHE A 199 3.38 5.44 20.95
C PHE A 199 3.35 6.98 20.99
N GLN A 200 2.17 7.60 20.89
CA GLN A 200 1.95 9.03 21.08
C GLN A 200 0.44 9.34 21.21
N PRO A 201 0.08 10.55 21.71
CA PRO A 201 -1.28 11.05 21.63
C PRO A 201 -1.83 11.03 20.21
N GLN A 202 -3.09 10.63 20.03
CA GLN A 202 -3.71 10.45 18.71
C GLN A 202 -3.73 11.77 17.92
N ILE A 203 -3.93 12.90 18.59
CA ILE A 203 -3.84 14.24 17.98
C ILE A 203 -2.45 14.54 17.41
N LYS A 204 -1.37 14.03 18.02
CA LYS A 204 -0.01 14.22 17.50
C LYS A 204 0.22 13.35 16.26
N LEU A 205 -0.35 12.15 16.23
CA LEU A 205 -0.29 11.29 15.04
C LEU A 205 -1.06 11.90 13.87
N GLU A 206 -2.24 12.44 14.11
CA GLU A 206 -2.99 13.16 13.09
C GLU A 206 -2.21 14.37 12.56
N LYS A 207 -1.71 15.24 13.44
CA LYS A 207 -0.89 16.38 13.02
C LYS A 207 0.35 15.95 12.22
N TRP A 208 0.94 14.81 12.58
CA TRP A 208 2.04 14.26 11.79
C TRP A 208 1.59 13.89 10.37
N VAL A 209 0.44 13.22 10.19
CA VAL A 209 -0.11 12.94 8.87
C VAL A 209 -0.35 14.23 8.08
N GLN A 210 -1.07 15.18 8.68
CA GLN A 210 -1.37 16.49 8.08
C GLN A 210 -0.10 17.24 7.66
N ASN A 211 0.94 17.23 8.51
CA ASN A 211 2.21 17.90 8.21
C ASN A 211 2.98 17.20 7.09
N ILE A 212 2.91 15.87 6.98
CA ILE A 212 3.57 15.13 5.91
C ILE A 212 2.90 15.37 4.56
N THR A 213 1.56 15.35 4.53
CA THR A 213 0.79 15.41 3.27
C THR A 213 0.37 16.82 2.86
N GLY A 214 0.26 17.75 3.81
CA GLY A 214 -0.30 19.09 3.61
C GLY A 214 -1.83 19.16 3.76
N ASN A 215 -2.51 18.02 3.86
CA ASN A 215 -3.97 17.96 4.01
C ASN A 215 -4.37 18.18 5.47
N HIS A 216 -4.61 19.44 5.84
CA HIS A 216 -4.98 19.82 7.21
C HIS A 216 -6.41 19.45 7.62
N ASP A 217 -7.26 19.03 6.67
CA ASP A 217 -8.62 18.61 6.96
C ASP A 217 -8.71 17.14 7.41
N SER A 218 -7.61 16.37 7.27
CA SER A 218 -7.58 14.94 7.61
C SER A 218 -7.68 14.67 9.10
N ILE A 219 -8.47 13.67 9.46
CA ILE A 219 -8.67 13.18 10.83
C ILE A 219 -8.09 11.77 10.95
N PHE A 220 -7.15 11.55 11.86
CA PHE A 220 -6.48 10.24 11.99
C PHE A 220 -6.29 9.79 13.44
N ARG A 221 -7.41 9.65 14.14
CA ARG A 221 -7.47 9.34 15.57
C ARG A 221 -8.20 8.03 15.89
N GLY A 222 -8.70 7.30 14.90
CA GLY A 222 -9.49 6.09 15.12
C GLY A 222 -8.67 4.83 15.42
N ARG A 223 -9.29 3.90 16.15
CA ARG A 223 -8.69 2.64 16.62
C ARG A 223 -9.04 1.39 15.80
N TYR A 224 -9.61 1.56 14.61
CA TYR A 224 -9.98 0.43 13.74
C TYR A 224 -10.98 -0.56 14.39
N GLY A 225 -11.86 -0.06 15.26
CA GLY A 225 -12.90 -0.87 15.89
C GLY A 225 -12.44 -1.81 17.02
N GLU A 226 -11.15 -1.92 17.32
CA GLU A 226 -10.63 -2.83 18.35
C GLU A 226 -9.73 -2.12 19.38
N PRO A 227 -9.67 -2.59 20.63
CA PRO A 227 -8.68 -2.11 21.59
C PRO A 227 -7.25 -2.53 21.17
N PRO A 228 -6.21 -1.79 21.60
CA PRO A 228 -4.83 -2.17 21.34
C PRO A 228 -4.50 -3.53 21.99
N PHE A 229 -3.68 -4.33 21.31
CA PHE A 229 -3.16 -5.59 21.85
C PHE A 229 -2.27 -5.36 23.09
N ILE A 230 -1.39 -4.34 23.02
CA ILE A 230 -0.61 -3.82 24.15
C ILE A 230 -1.00 -2.36 24.34
N ASN A 231 -1.57 -1.99 25.49
CA ASN A 231 -2.11 -0.64 25.70
C ASN A 231 -1.03 0.41 26.00
N GLN A 232 0.07 -0.03 26.62
CA GLN A 232 1.23 0.78 26.99
C GLN A 232 2.49 0.16 26.38
N PRO A 233 2.66 0.23 25.05
CA PRO A 233 3.80 -0.39 24.38
C PRO A 233 5.07 0.43 24.54
N GLU A 234 6.19 -0.25 24.72
CA GLU A 234 7.54 0.29 24.62
C GLU A 234 8.22 -0.24 23.36
N LEU A 235 9.02 0.60 22.71
CA LEU A 235 9.94 0.17 21.66
C LEU A 235 11.29 0.01 22.33
N TYR A 236 11.76 -1.22 22.46
CA TYR A 236 13.00 -1.55 23.15
C TYR A 236 14.03 -2.05 22.13
N ASN A 237 15.22 -1.48 22.14
CA ASN A 237 16.33 -1.95 21.32
C ASN A 237 17.10 -3.04 22.08
N SER A 238 17.13 -4.25 21.53
CA SER A 238 17.76 -5.40 22.19
C SER A 238 19.28 -5.41 22.13
N LEU A 239 19.91 -4.63 21.25
CA LEU A 239 21.37 -4.51 21.21
C LEU A 239 21.89 -3.53 22.25
N THR A 240 21.20 -2.39 22.41
CA THR A 240 21.62 -1.34 23.35
C THR A 240 20.97 -1.46 24.72
N GLU A 241 20.05 -2.41 24.89
CA GLU A 241 19.26 -2.64 26.10
C GLU A 241 18.46 -1.43 26.60
N ASN A 242 18.09 -0.53 25.69
CA ASN A 242 17.42 0.72 26.01
C ASN A 242 16.00 0.79 25.44
N VAL A 243 15.10 1.44 26.19
CA VAL A 243 13.80 1.88 25.69
C VAL A 243 14.01 3.10 24.80
N VAL A 244 13.61 2.96 23.53
CA VAL A 244 13.74 3.96 22.48
C VAL A 244 12.52 4.87 22.44
N LEU A 245 11.32 4.28 22.44
CA LEU A 245 10.04 5.01 22.50
C LEU A 245 9.20 4.47 23.64
N THR A 246 8.58 5.37 24.37
CA THR A 246 7.67 5.07 25.48
C THR A 246 6.21 5.26 25.03
N PRO A 247 5.25 4.61 25.73
CA PRO A 247 3.85 4.79 25.42
C PRO A 247 3.37 6.20 25.77
N ASP A 248 2.30 6.62 25.11
CA ASP A 248 1.50 7.72 25.60
C ASP A 248 0.90 7.34 26.97
N LYS A 249 1.20 8.17 27.97
CA LYS A 249 0.75 7.97 29.35
C LYS A 249 -0.70 8.42 29.55
N GLN A 250 -1.24 9.21 28.62
CA GLN A 250 -2.61 9.69 28.69
C GLN A 250 -3.58 8.63 28.17
N GLU A 251 -4.79 8.65 28.72
CA GLU A 251 -5.91 7.88 28.16
C GLU A 251 -6.15 8.34 26.71
N PRO A 252 -6.25 7.41 25.76
CA PRO A 252 -6.41 7.75 24.36
C PRO A 252 -7.73 8.49 24.11
N ASN A 253 -7.65 9.62 23.43
CA ASN A 253 -8.81 10.30 22.87
C ASN A 253 -9.03 9.83 21.43
N TRP A 254 -9.78 8.74 21.28
CA TRP A 254 -10.09 8.15 19.98
C TRP A 254 -11.09 9.02 19.21
N GLY A 255 -10.91 9.09 17.89
CA GLY A 255 -11.84 9.72 16.96
C GLY A 255 -11.99 8.91 15.69
N ASP A 256 -12.14 9.57 14.55
CA ASP A 256 -12.30 8.92 13.26
C ASP A 256 -10.96 8.67 12.55
N ASN A 257 -11.00 7.88 11.47
CA ASN A 257 -9.92 7.78 10.49
C ASN A 257 -10.48 8.25 9.14
N SER A 258 -10.63 9.57 8.99
CA SER A 258 -11.09 10.22 7.77
C SER A 258 -9.91 10.91 7.09
N ILE A 259 -9.36 10.27 6.07
CA ILE A 259 -8.21 10.78 5.29
C ILE A 259 -8.56 10.74 3.80
N SER A 260 -7.73 11.30 2.94
CA SER A 260 -8.01 11.35 1.50
C SER A 260 -7.26 10.28 0.69
N ALA A 261 -7.69 10.04 -0.55
CA ALA A 261 -6.95 9.19 -1.49
C ALA A 261 -5.57 9.81 -1.78
N TYR A 262 -5.50 11.14 -1.85
CA TYR A 262 -4.25 11.89 -1.94
C TYR A 262 -3.31 11.58 -0.78
N ASP A 263 -3.76 11.60 0.48
CA ASP A 263 -2.90 11.34 1.63
C ASP A 263 -2.19 9.98 1.54
N LEU A 264 -2.94 8.96 1.13
CA LEU A 264 -2.41 7.60 0.98
C LEU A 264 -1.46 7.48 -0.21
N THR A 265 -1.80 8.08 -1.35
CA THR A 265 -0.95 8.13 -2.54
C THR A 265 0.35 8.90 -2.26
N ARG A 266 0.27 9.99 -1.50
CA ARG A 266 1.40 10.80 -1.04
C ARG A 266 2.34 9.97 -0.16
N LEU A 267 1.80 9.32 0.87
CA LEU A 267 2.62 8.53 1.79
C LEU A 267 3.27 7.32 1.11
N ILE A 268 2.53 6.58 0.26
CA ILE A 268 3.09 5.40 -0.42
C ILE A 268 4.16 5.78 -1.45
N SER A 269 3.97 6.89 -2.19
CA SER A 269 4.97 7.39 -3.13
C SER A 269 6.21 7.94 -2.41
N GLN A 270 6.05 8.60 -1.26
CA GLN A 270 7.19 9.04 -0.44
C GLN A 270 8.02 7.87 0.10
N ILE A 271 7.40 6.73 0.45
CA ILE A 271 8.12 5.51 0.83
C ILE A 271 8.89 4.97 -0.38
N GLY A 272 8.20 4.78 -1.51
CA GLY A 272 8.77 4.17 -2.70
C GLY A 272 9.90 4.95 -3.35
N TRP A 273 9.79 6.28 -3.37
CA TRP A 273 10.72 7.16 -4.06
C TRP A 273 11.75 7.80 -3.13
N HIS A 274 11.76 7.43 -1.85
CA HIS A 274 12.54 8.11 -0.81
C HIS A 274 14.01 8.34 -1.18
N TYR A 275 14.67 7.37 -1.82
CA TYR A 275 16.08 7.49 -2.22
C TYR A 275 16.32 8.61 -3.25
N TYR A 276 15.29 8.97 -4.03
CA TYR A 276 15.35 9.94 -5.13
C TYR A 276 14.82 11.32 -4.76
N LEU A 277 14.13 11.44 -3.62
CA LEU A 277 13.54 12.69 -3.18
C LEU A 277 14.60 13.70 -2.74
N GLN A 278 14.34 14.98 -3.01
CA GLN A 278 15.08 16.07 -2.39
C GLN A 278 14.87 16.08 -0.87
N PRO A 279 15.83 16.60 -0.07
CA PRO A 279 15.71 16.62 1.38
C PRO A 279 14.41 17.24 1.91
N SER A 280 13.83 18.23 1.23
CA SER A 280 12.56 18.86 1.61
C SER A 280 11.33 17.95 1.43
N ALA A 281 11.44 16.92 0.59
CA ALA A 281 10.38 15.97 0.29
C ALA A 281 10.54 14.64 1.05
N LYS A 282 11.73 14.35 1.59
CA LYS A 282 12.04 13.10 2.31
C LYS A 282 11.33 13.01 3.65
N LEU A 283 10.74 11.84 3.92
CA LEU A 283 10.20 11.49 5.24
C LEU A 283 11.23 11.78 6.34
N PRO A 284 10.86 12.53 7.40
CA PRO A 284 11.82 12.94 8.41
C PRO A 284 12.22 11.77 9.31
N GLY A 285 13.50 11.71 9.68
CA GLY A 285 14.01 10.77 10.70
C GLY A 285 14.09 9.31 10.29
N ILE A 286 13.73 8.95 9.06
CA ILE A 286 13.95 7.60 8.52
C ILE A 286 15.38 7.48 7.99
N ASN A 287 16.04 6.36 8.29
CA ASN A 287 17.33 5.99 7.70
C ASN A 287 17.12 4.86 6.68
N ASP A 288 18.12 4.62 5.82
CA ASP A 288 18.01 3.66 4.72
C ASP A 288 17.72 2.23 5.23
N SER A 289 18.37 1.77 6.30
CA SER A 289 18.13 0.42 6.83
C SER A 289 16.69 0.22 7.33
N ASN A 290 16.14 1.22 8.01
CA ASN A 290 14.75 1.21 8.47
C ASN A 290 13.76 1.28 7.30
N LEU A 291 14.09 2.06 6.26
CA LEU A 291 13.29 2.15 5.05
C LEU A 291 13.30 0.82 4.28
N ASP A 292 14.47 0.21 4.08
CA ASP A 292 14.62 -1.11 3.44
C ASP A 292 13.72 -2.15 4.12
N SER A 293 13.71 -2.12 5.46
CA SER A 293 12.90 -3.01 6.29
C SER A 293 11.40 -2.77 6.09
N LEU A 294 10.98 -1.50 6.05
CA LEU A 294 9.59 -1.14 5.76
C LEU A 294 9.16 -1.57 4.36
N ILE A 295 10.00 -1.33 3.35
CA ILE A 295 9.76 -1.73 1.95
C ILE A 295 9.53 -3.25 1.88
N GLN A 296 10.40 -4.05 2.51
CA GLN A 296 10.24 -5.50 2.56
C GLN A 296 8.94 -5.90 3.26
N ILE A 297 8.63 -5.31 4.42
CA ILE A 297 7.39 -5.57 5.17
C ILE A 297 6.15 -5.27 4.31
N MET A 298 6.14 -4.16 3.58
CA MET A 298 5.01 -3.76 2.73
C MET A 298 4.87 -4.65 1.50
N GLY A 299 5.96 -5.21 0.97
CA GLY A 299 5.90 -6.24 -0.08
C GLY A 299 5.14 -7.50 0.35
N PHE A 300 5.05 -7.78 1.66
CA PHE A 300 4.29 -8.91 2.20
C PHE A 300 2.78 -8.68 2.34
N ASP A 301 2.22 -7.51 2.00
CA ASP A 301 0.75 -7.32 1.98
C ASP A 301 0.08 -8.37 1.08
N THR A 302 -1.14 -8.80 1.39
CA THR A 302 -1.77 -9.94 0.72
C THR A 302 -2.46 -9.62 -0.60
N ALA A 303 -2.70 -8.34 -0.91
CA ALA A 303 -3.43 -7.97 -2.12
C ALA A 303 -2.56 -8.11 -3.38
N ARG A 304 -3.10 -8.80 -4.39
CA ARG A 304 -2.41 -9.10 -5.65
C ARG A 304 -3.05 -8.49 -6.89
N PHE A 305 -3.74 -7.36 -6.72
CA PHE A 305 -4.42 -6.71 -7.84
C PHE A 305 -3.46 -6.27 -8.94
N THR A 306 -2.29 -5.73 -8.57
CA THR A 306 -1.28 -5.28 -9.54
C THR A 306 -0.72 -6.45 -10.35
N GLU A 307 -0.35 -7.54 -9.68
CA GLU A 307 0.22 -8.72 -10.30
C GLU A 307 -0.79 -9.37 -11.25
N ARG A 308 -2.07 -9.41 -10.87
CA ARG A 308 -3.17 -9.90 -11.73
C ARG A 308 -3.41 -9.00 -12.93
N ALA A 309 -3.32 -7.68 -12.75
CA ALA A 309 -3.38 -6.72 -13.85
C ALA A 309 -2.18 -6.85 -14.82
N ILE A 310 -0.98 -7.10 -14.32
CA ILE A 310 0.20 -7.37 -15.15
C ILE A 310 0.02 -8.67 -15.95
N ALA A 311 -0.52 -9.72 -15.31
CA ALA A 311 -0.81 -11.00 -15.94
C ALA A 311 -1.82 -10.85 -17.10
N ILE A 312 -2.93 -10.15 -16.89
CA ILE A 312 -3.98 -10.00 -17.92
C ILE A 312 -3.51 -9.15 -19.11
N LEU A 313 -2.60 -8.20 -18.89
CA LEU A 313 -1.95 -7.44 -19.96
C LEU A 313 -0.92 -8.27 -20.75
N GLY A 314 -0.52 -9.43 -20.22
CA GLY A 314 0.56 -10.25 -20.79
C GLY A 314 1.94 -9.64 -20.59
N LEU A 315 2.12 -8.85 -19.53
CA LEU A 315 3.36 -8.11 -19.26
C LEU A 315 4.39 -8.90 -18.44
N GLU A 316 3.99 -9.98 -17.77
CA GLU A 316 4.82 -10.68 -16.77
C GLU A 316 6.25 -11.01 -17.23
N LYS A 317 6.44 -11.37 -18.50
CA LYS A 317 7.75 -11.76 -19.06
C LYS A 317 8.51 -10.60 -19.71
N GLN A 318 7.91 -9.41 -19.72
CA GLN A 318 8.44 -8.22 -20.37
C GLN A 318 8.89 -7.18 -19.36
N LEU A 319 8.51 -7.34 -18.08
CA LEU A 319 8.89 -6.43 -17.01
C LEU A 319 10.18 -6.91 -16.36
N ASP A 320 11.10 -5.98 -16.13
CA ASP A 320 12.28 -6.21 -15.30
C ASP A 320 12.15 -5.42 -14.00
N SER A 321 12.71 -5.96 -12.91
CA SER A 321 12.80 -5.28 -11.60
C SER A 321 11.46 -4.80 -11.03
N LEU A 322 10.40 -5.60 -11.18
CA LEU A 322 9.08 -5.27 -10.61
C LEU A 322 9.16 -5.11 -9.08
N VAL A 323 8.53 -4.05 -8.59
CA VAL A 323 8.28 -3.76 -7.18
C VAL A 323 6.81 -3.39 -7.02
N VAL A 324 6.14 -4.06 -6.09
CA VAL A 324 4.77 -3.73 -5.67
C VAL A 324 4.74 -3.58 -4.16
N LEU A 325 4.61 -2.35 -3.69
CA LEU A 325 4.30 -2.08 -2.27
C LEU A 325 2.82 -1.81 -2.19
N SER A 326 2.07 -2.52 -1.36
CA SER A 326 0.64 -2.34 -1.32
C SER A 326 0.05 -2.40 0.09
N LYS A 327 -1.17 -1.88 0.20
CA LYS A 327 -2.02 -2.08 1.36
C LYS A 327 -3.48 -2.06 0.93
N GLN A 328 -4.21 -3.11 1.28
CA GLN A 328 -5.66 -3.16 1.07
C GLN A 328 -6.47 -2.85 2.34
N GLY A 329 -7.74 -2.50 2.13
CA GLY A 329 -8.75 -2.48 3.18
C GLY A 329 -10.15 -2.54 2.61
N TYR A 330 -11.08 -3.11 3.36
CA TYR A 330 -12.49 -3.14 3.01
C TYR A 330 -13.35 -2.99 4.28
N GLY A 331 -14.62 -2.65 4.08
CA GLY A 331 -15.59 -2.57 5.15
C GLY A 331 -16.99 -2.25 4.65
N VAL A 332 -17.96 -2.39 5.55
CA VAL A 332 -19.36 -2.03 5.30
C VAL A 332 -19.66 -0.76 6.06
N THR A 333 -20.11 0.26 5.35
CA THR A 333 -20.54 1.52 5.97
C THR A 333 -22.03 1.45 6.27
N THR A 334 -22.37 1.56 7.56
CA THR A 334 -23.77 1.50 8.03
C THR A 334 -24.56 2.73 7.57
N ILE A 335 -23.95 3.91 7.62
CA ILE A 335 -24.59 5.18 7.24
C ILE A 335 -24.91 5.21 5.74
N ARG A 336 -23.98 4.79 4.89
CA ARG A 336 -24.15 4.82 3.42
C ARG A 336 -24.74 3.53 2.86
N LYS A 337 -25.00 2.53 3.71
CA LYS A 337 -25.56 1.21 3.37
C LYS A 337 -24.89 0.59 2.14
N ARG A 338 -23.56 0.65 2.08
CA ARG A 338 -22.74 0.15 0.97
C ARG A 338 -21.51 -0.61 1.46
N THR A 339 -21.00 -1.50 0.62
CA THR A 339 -19.69 -2.14 0.83
C THR A 339 -18.63 -1.31 0.12
N GLU A 340 -17.46 -1.18 0.73
CA GLU A 340 -16.34 -0.39 0.22
C GLU A 340 -15.07 -1.24 0.21
N ALA A 341 -14.25 -1.08 -0.83
CA ALA A 341 -12.94 -1.69 -0.93
C ALA A 341 -11.90 -0.63 -1.36
N VAL A 342 -10.69 -0.77 -0.86
CA VAL A 342 -9.61 0.20 -0.97
C VAL A 342 -8.33 -0.52 -1.32
N TYR A 343 -7.59 0.03 -2.27
CA TYR A 343 -6.25 -0.40 -2.61
C TYR A 343 -5.32 0.79 -2.68
N VAL A 344 -4.22 0.73 -1.94
CA VAL A 344 -3.09 1.66 -2.01
C VAL A 344 -1.92 0.89 -2.56
N ALA A 345 -1.21 1.42 -3.55
CA ALA A 345 -0.01 0.79 -4.05
C ALA A 345 1.02 1.77 -4.59
N LEU A 346 2.29 1.39 -4.48
CA LEU A 346 3.37 1.85 -5.33
C LEU A 346 3.76 0.70 -6.26
N ILE A 347 3.87 1.00 -7.55
CA ILE A 347 4.29 0.08 -8.58
C ILE A 347 5.50 0.68 -9.28
N GLN A 348 6.58 -0.08 -9.41
CA GLN A 348 7.75 0.30 -10.19
C GLN A 348 8.26 -0.90 -11.01
N PHE A 349 8.60 -0.69 -12.27
CA PHE A 349 9.21 -1.71 -13.13
C PHE A 349 9.89 -1.07 -14.33
N ASN A 350 10.80 -1.79 -14.95
CA ASN A 350 11.33 -1.45 -16.27
C ASN A 350 10.53 -2.17 -17.35
N TYR A 351 10.12 -1.45 -18.40
CA TYR A 351 9.48 -2.00 -19.59
C TYR A 351 10.10 -1.34 -20.81
N GLN A 352 10.57 -2.14 -21.78
CA GLN A 352 11.24 -1.62 -22.99
C GLN A 352 12.39 -0.64 -22.68
N GLN A 353 13.23 -0.97 -21.68
CA GLN A 353 14.36 -0.13 -21.23
C GLN A 353 13.98 1.21 -20.59
N GLN A 354 12.69 1.44 -20.32
CA GLN A 354 12.19 2.63 -19.63
C GLN A 354 11.67 2.26 -18.25
N LEU A 355 12.03 3.05 -17.23
CA LEU A 355 11.48 2.91 -15.89
C LEU A 355 10.09 3.54 -15.83
N PHE A 356 9.11 2.75 -15.40
CA PHE A 356 7.77 3.19 -15.07
C PHE A 356 7.58 3.11 -13.57
N THR A 357 7.04 4.17 -12.98
CA THR A 357 6.79 4.21 -11.54
C THR A 357 5.54 5.03 -11.24
N LEU A 358 4.66 4.51 -10.40
CA LEU A 358 3.46 5.22 -9.96
C LEU A 358 3.08 4.86 -8.52
N GLY A 359 2.61 5.85 -7.78
CA GLY A 359 1.82 5.67 -6.57
C GLY A 359 0.33 5.83 -6.90
N MET A 360 -0.53 5.04 -6.27
CA MET A 360 -1.98 5.17 -6.45
C MET A 360 -2.76 4.75 -5.21
N THR A 361 -3.94 5.33 -5.08
CA THR A 361 -4.98 4.93 -4.14
C THR A 361 -6.30 4.92 -4.88
N LEU A 362 -7.03 3.82 -4.80
CA LEU A 362 -8.36 3.65 -5.35
C LEU A 362 -9.31 3.19 -4.26
N LYS A 363 -10.46 3.85 -4.16
CA LYS A 363 -11.57 3.42 -3.31
C LYS A 363 -12.81 3.19 -4.15
N SER A 364 -13.34 1.98 -4.07
CA SER A 364 -14.55 1.56 -4.75
C SER A 364 -15.70 1.34 -3.75
N ALA A 365 -16.94 1.53 -4.21
CA ALA A 365 -18.11 1.29 -3.38
C ALA A 365 -19.32 0.79 -4.18
N LEU A 366 -20.03 -0.19 -3.64
CA LEU A 366 -21.18 -0.85 -4.28
C LEU A 366 -22.30 -1.16 -3.29
N ALA A 367 -23.54 -1.05 -3.76
CA ALA A 367 -24.71 -1.53 -3.04
C ALA A 367 -25.71 -2.25 -3.94
N LEU A 368 -25.83 -3.57 -3.77
CA LEU A 368 -26.81 -4.40 -4.45
C LEU A 368 -28.19 -4.28 -3.79
N GLN A 369 -29.21 -4.59 -4.58
CA GLN A 369 -30.60 -4.70 -4.13
C GLN A 369 -31.16 -6.05 -4.60
N PRO A 370 -31.46 -7.00 -3.69
CA PRO A 370 -31.24 -6.95 -2.24
C PRO A 370 -29.75 -6.88 -1.87
N ARG A 371 -29.45 -6.42 -0.64
CA ARG A 371 -28.07 -6.29 -0.15
C ARG A 371 -27.43 -7.65 0.03
N ASP A 372 -26.28 -7.85 -0.60
CA ASP A 372 -25.41 -9.01 -0.44
C ASP A 372 -23.96 -8.52 -0.34
N VAL A 373 -23.44 -8.46 0.88
CA VAL A 373 -22.10 -7.91 1.17
C VAL A 373 -21.00 -8.76 0.52
N THR A 374 -21.19 -10.08 0.46
CA THR A 374 -20.20 -11.00 -0.11
C THR A 374 -20.11 -10.80 -1.61
N GLN A 375 -21.26 -10.78 -2.30
CA GLN A 375 -21.31 -10.52 -3.74
C GLN A 375 -20.83 -9.12 -4.09
N GLU A 376 -21.13 -8.13 -3.25
CA GLU A 376 -20.60 -6.78 -3.45
C GLU A 376 -19.08 -6.74 -3.37
N LEU A 377 -18.48 -7.42 -2.39
CA LEU A 377 -17.03 -7.45 -2.23
C LEU A 377 -16.35 -8.14 -3.43
N VAL A 378 -16.87 -9.28 -3.88
CA VAL A 378 -16.39 -9.99 -5.09
C VAL A 378 -16.42 -9.07 -6.32
N ARG A 379 -17.53 -8.34 -6.53
CA ARG A 379 -17.65 -7.38 -7.64
C ARG A 379 -16.69 -6.20 -7.49
N LEU A 380 -16.46 -5.71 -6.27
CA LEU A 380 -15.54 -4.62 -6.01
C LEU A 380 -14.07 -5.02 -6.21
N GLU A 381 -13.69 -6.26 -5.88
CA GLU A 381 -12.36 -6.80 -6.20
C GLU A 381 -12.12 -6.84 -7.71
N ALA A 382 -13.06 -7.42 -8.45
CA ALA A 382 -12.99 -7.49 -9.90
C ALA A 382 -12.91 -6.10 -10.52
N ARG A 383 -13.72 -5.17 -9.99
CA ARG A 383 -13.70 -3.76 -10.41
C ARG A 383 -12.34 -3.11 -10.17
N LEU A 384 -11.83 -3.13 -8.94
CA LEU A 384 -10.54 -2.54 -8.61
C LEU A 384 -9.43 -3.09 -9.51
N THR A 385 -9.38 -4.41 -9.70
CA THR A 385 -8.36 -5.05 -10.55
C THR A 385 -8.47 -4.63 -12.02
N THR A 386 -9.70 -4.47 -12.54
CA THR A 386 -9.96 -3.96 -13.89
C THR A 386 -9.44 -2.53 -14.07
N GLU A 387 -9.76 -1.65 -13.12
CA GLU A 387 -9.33 -0.27 -13.19
C GLU A 387 -7.81 -0.13 -13.05
N ILE A 388 -7.17 -0.94 -12.19
CA ILE A 388 -5.71 -1.01 -12.08
C ILE A 388 -5.09 -1.48 -13.39
N THR A 389 -5.72 -2.43 -14.08
CA THR A 389 -5.28 -2.90 -15.39
C THR A 389 -5.31 -1.78 -16.43
N GLU A 390 -6.38 -1.00 -16.47
CA GLU A 390 -6.48 0.15 -17.37
C GLU A 390 -5.45 1.23 -17.02
N ILE A 391 -5.21 1.50 -15.74
CA ILE A 391 -4.18 2.43 -15.27
C ILE A 391 -2.79 1.98 -15.76
N ILE A 392 -2.41 0.72 -15.50
CA ILE A 392 -1.10 0.20 -15.91
C ILE A 392 -0.98 0.27 -17.43
N ARG A 393 -2.00 -0.14 -18.18
CA ARG A 393 -2.01 -0.07 -19.65
C ARG A 393 -1.81 1.35 -20.17
N ARG A 394 -2.49 2.34 -19.57
CA ARG A 394 -2.34 3.75 -19.93
C ARG A 394 -0.94 4.24 -19.62
N VAL A 395 -0.42 3.94 -18.44
CA VAL A 395 0.93 4.34 -18.01
C VAL A 395 2.00 3.77 -18.94
N THR A 396 1.93 2.50 -19.30
CA THR A 396 2.90 1.87 -20.21
C THR A 396 2.79 2.36 -21.66
N ASN A 397 1.68 3.01 -22.03
CA ASN A 397 1.46 3.56 -23.37
C ASN A 397 1.68 5.09 -23.44
N MET A 398 1.97 5.75 -22.31
CA MET A 398 2.38 7.16 -22.32
C MET A 398 3.77 7.26 -22.93
N LYS A 399 3.87 7.96 -24.06
CA LYS A 399 5.13 8.27 -24.74
C LYS A 399 5.74 9.54 -24.20
#